data_AF-A0A815GPN8-F1
#
_entry.id   AF-A0A815GPN8-F1
#
_cell.length_a   1.000
_cell.length_b   1.000
_cell.length_c   1.000
_cell.angle_alpha   90.00
_cell.angle_beta   90.00
_cell.angle_gamma   90.00
#
_symmetry.space_group_name_H-M   'P 1'
#
loop_
_entity.id
_entity.type
_entity.pdbx_description
1 polymer ?
#
loop_
_entity_poly.entity_id
_entity_poly.type
_entity_poly.pdbx_seq_one_letter_code
_entity_poly.pdbx_strand_id
1 'polypeptide(L)'
;MLLRSHRQLRSTALFLDEIMKLIKRYVFILCLFVLVYFLISNKNRLFPRLVFGQFHLVSTDYNQTVNLRQSQLYQHETSKGSFITLYDIKQDNEWNFQCPKTRYNEDDIQDVKICIYDPQHDEHVSGQLNDHGKWEPVVVRSFLRLLRALPNTHVIDIGANLGLYTLLATQYDRHVIAVEPLYDSLIRLHKSIQLNNVQHQITLVANAIGTKHERLTLNIVDKNLGASYISYLDELAPPEKKIEKIVDDQQPGGGKGVPPKVLAEVDTITLDDLVSIFPSFFKRAILKIDIEGYEALAFGNASLLFNRTEIPAIYMEFGKLIEIKYHRGMMTKIEDMLNFLKKRNYEPYEVNDINHILYDNWESWPWDVNDKNSFVNPTF
;
A
#
# COMPACT_ATOMS: atom_id res chain seq x y z
N MET A 1 -39.95 -85.37 19.14
CA MET A 1 -40.87 -84.66 18.23
C MET A 1 -40.74 -83.13 18.28
N LEU A 2 -40.27 -82.56 19.40
CA LEU A 2 -40.05 -81.12 19.62
C LEU A 2 -38.97 -80.42 18.73
N LEU A 3 -38.14 -81.16 18.00
CA LEU A 3 -37.02 -80.55 17.25
C LEU A 3 -37.39 -80.11 15.82
N ARG A 4 -38.52 -80.58 15.26
CA ARG A 4 -38.90 -80.24 13.86
C ARG A 4 -39.76 -78.97 13.74
N SER A 5 -40.65 -78.67 14.70
CA SER A 5 -41.44 -77.42 14.66
C SER A 5 -40.60 -76.17 14.91
N HIS A 6 -39.50 -76.28 15.67
CA HIS A 6 -38.57 -75.19 15.91
C HIS A 6 -37.75 -74.76 14.69
N ARG A 7 -37.52 -75.65 13.72
CA ARG A 7 -36.72 -75.33 12.52
C ARG A 7 -37.50 -74.48 11.51
N GLN A 8 -38.81 -74.72 11.36
CA GLN A 8 -39.65 -73.98 10.42
C GLN A 8 -39.94 -72.54 10.89
N LEU A 9 -40.19 -72.34 12.19
CA LEU A 9 -40.33 -71.00 12.79
C LEU A 9 -39.02 -70.17 12.74
N ARG A 10 -37.86 -70.84 12.80
CA ARG A 10 -36.55 -70.16 12.66
C ARG A 10 -36.31 -69.67 11.23
N SER A 11 -36.75 -70.38 10.20
CA SER A 11 -36.51 -69.97 8.81
C SER A 11 -37.37 -68.77 8.39
N THR A 12 -38.61 -68.66 8.87
CA THR A 12 -39.48 -67.49 8.63
C THR A 12 -38.99 -66.26 9.40
N ALA A 13 -38.45 -66.44 10.61
CA ALA A 13 -37.83 -65.36 11.39
C ALA A 13 -36.55 -64.81 10.73
N LEU A 14 -35.72 -65.68 10.14
CA LEU A 14 -34.51 -65.26 9.42
C LEU A 14 -34.83 -64.47 8.14
N PHE A 15 -35.90 -64.82 7.41
CA PHE A 15 -36.33 -64.10 6.22
C PHE A 15 -36.88 -62.70 6.55
N LEU A 16 -37.66 -62.56 7.63
CA LEU A 16 -38.13 -61.27 8.12
C LEU A 16 -36.97 -60.38 8.62
N ASP A 17 -35.94 -60.98 9.24
CA ASP A 17 -34.77 -60.23 9.73
C ASP A 17 -33.91 -59.67 8.58
N GLU A 18 -33.81 -60.37 7.45
CA GLU A 18 -33.15 -59.85 6.23
C GLU A 18 -33.92 -58.70 5.59
N ILE A 19 -35.24 -58.79 5.49
CA ILE A 19 -36.08 -57.70 4.96
C ILE A 19 -36.00 -56.47 5.87
N MET A 20 -36.01 -56.66 7.18
CA MET A 20 -35.85 -55.56 8.14
C MET A 20 -34.46 -54.91 8.08
N LYS A 21 -33.40 -55.67 7.77
CA LYS A 21 -32.07 -55.12 7.50
C LYS A 21 -32.03 -54.29 6.21
N LEU A 22 -32.73 -54.74 5.16
CA LEU A 22 -32.82 -54.00 3.90
C LEU A 22 -33.61 -52.70 4.05
N ILE A 23 -34.74 -52.72 4.75
CA ILE A 23 -35.56 -51.53 5.04
C ILE A 23 -34.76 -50.53 5.88
N LYS A 24 -34.06 -50.98 6.93
CA LYS A 24 -33.21 -50.10 7.75
C LYS A 24 -32.09 -49.45 6.93
N ARG A 25 -31.51 -50.16 5.95
CA ARG A 25 -30.48 -49.61 5.06
C ARG A 25 -31.03 -48.51 4.14
N TYR A 26 -32.21 -48.71 3.56
CA TYR A 26 -32.86 -47.70 2.73
C TYR A 26 -33.30 -46.47 3.53
N VAL A 27 -33.86 -46.67 4.74
CA VAL A 27 -34.19 -45.56 5.65
C VAL A 27 -32.94 -44.78 6.06
N PHE A 28 -31.82 -45.46 6.33
CA PHE A 28 -30.56 -44.80 6.66
C PHE A 28 -30.00 -43.97 5.50
N ILE A 29 -30.05 -44.49 4.27
CA ILE A 29 -29.63 -43.75 3.07
C ILE A 29 -30.54 -42.53 2.84
N LEU A 30 -31.86 -42.69 3.01
CA LEU A 30 -32.82 -41.58 2.87
C LEU A 30 -32.57 -40.49 3.95
N CYS A 31 -32.29 -40.89 5.20
CA CYS A 31 -31.92 -39.96 6.27
C CYS A 31 -30.60 -39.24 5.99
N LEU A 32 -29.62 -39.89 5.35
CA LEU A 32 -28.35 -39.27 4.94
C LEU A 32 -28.55 -38.22 3.84
N PHE A 33 -29.43 -38.50 2.86
CA PHE A 33 -29.79 -37.50 1.85
C PHE A 33 -30.55 -36.32 2.44
N VAL A 34 -31.44 -36.55 3.40
CA VAL A 34 -32.13 -35.47 4.13
C VAL A 34 -31.15 -34.67 4.98
N LEU A 35 -30.18 -35.30 5.64
CA LEU A 35 -29.14 -34.63 6.43
C LEU A 35 -28.21 -33.79 5.55
N VAL A 36 -27.78 -34.31 4.39
CA VAL A 36 -26.95 -33.57 3.42
C VAL A 36 -27.74 -32.42 2.79
N TYR A 37 -29.02 -32.62 2.46
CA TYR A 37 -29.90 -31.55 1.99
C TYR A 37 -30.14 -30.48 3.06
N PHE A 38 -30.29 -30.86 4.33
CA PHE A 38 -30.43 -29.91 5.44
C PHE A 38 -29.13 -29.16 5.69
N LEU A 39 -27.96 -29.81 5.63
CA LEU A 39 -26.65 -29.16 5.81
C LEU A 39 -26.29 -28.23 4.63
N ILE A 40 -26.70 -28.56 3.41
CA ILE A 40 -26.53 -27.70 2.24
C ILE A 40 -27.53 -26.54 2.25
N SER A 41 -28.77 -26.75 2.71
CA SER A 41 -29.79 -25.68 2.75
C SER A 41 -29.74 -24.78 4.01
N ASN A 42 -29.18 -25.25 5.14
CA ASN A 42 -29.09 -24.48 6.40
C ASN A 42 -27.74 -23.81 6.68
N LYS A 43 -26.73 -23.90 5.80
CA LYS A 43 -25.49 -23.11 5.95
C LYS A 43 -25.70 -21.59 5.90
N ASN A 44 -26.92 -21.12 5.60
CA ASN A 44 -27.28 -19.70 5.54
C ASN A 44 -28.13 -19.15 6.70
N ARG A 45 -28.48 -19.90 7.75
CA ARG A 45 -29.30 -19.35 8.85
C ARG A 45 -29.07 -19.99 10.21
N LEU A 46 -28.11 -19.48 10.97
CA LEU A 46 -28.12 -19.46 12.44
C LEU A 46 -27.25 -18.29 12.94
N PHE A 47 -27.77 -17.06 12.77
CA PHE A 47 -27.47 -15.92 13.62
C PHE A 47 -28.81 -15.20 13.90
N PRO A 48 -29.16 -14.91 15.16
CA PRO A 48 -30.37 -14.15 15.48
C PRO A 48 -30.21 -12.70 15.02
N ARG A 49 -31.15 -12.22 14.21
CA ARG A 49 -31.27 -10.83 13.76
C ARG A 49 -31.59 -9.92 14.95
N LEU A 50 -30.71 -8.97 15.24
CA LEU A 50 -31.06 -7.67 15.81
C LEU A 50 -30.37 -6.58 14.96
N VAL A 51 -31.22 -5.97 14.12
CA VAL A 51 -31.15 -4.65 13.46
C VAL A 51 -29.76 -4.09 13.11
N PHE A 52 -29.35 -4.21 11.84
CA PHE A 52 -28.44 -3.26 11.19
C PHE A 52 -28.78 -3.09 9.70
N GLY A 53 -28.60 -1.87 9.20
CA GLY A 53 -28.96 -1.42 7.85
C GLY A 53 -28.19 -2.09 6.72
N GLN A 54 -28.67 -1.86 5.50
CA GLN A 54 -28.25 -2.47 4.23
C GLN A 54 -26.72 -2.58 4.04
N PHE A 55 -26.22 -3.81 4.00
CA PHE A 55 -25.02 -4.17 3.25
C PHE A 55 -25.44 -5.05 2.07
N HIS A 56 -25.10 -4.62 0.86
CA HIS A 56 -25.21 -5.43 -0.35
C HIS A 56 -24.10 -6.48 -0.40
N LEU A 57 -24.45 -7.63 -0.98
CA LEU A 57 -23.69 -8.87 -1.06
C LEU A 57 -22.37 -8.71 -1.84
N VAL A 58 -21.24 -9.04 -1.21
CA VAL A 58 -19.92 -9.21 -1.84
C VAL A 58 -19.38 -10.57 -1.42
N SER A 59 -19.57 -11.61 -2.24
CA SER A 59 -18.88 -12.90 -2.02
C SER A 59 -18.40 -13.58 -3.31
N THR A 60 -18.97 -13.22 -4.47
CA THR A 60 -18.48 -13.64 -5.79
C THR A 60 -17.33 -12.76 -6.31
N ASP A 61 -17.25 -11.49 -5.89
CA ASP A 61 -16.20 -10.55 -6.33
C ASP A 61 -14.82 -10.81 -5.70
N TYR A 62 -14.76 -11.41 -4.51
CA TYR A 62 -13.48 -11.55 -3.78
C TYR A 62 -12.48 -12.46 -4.52
N ASN A 63 -12.92 -13.61 -5.02
CA ASN A 63 -12.04 -14.53 -5.75
C ASN A 63 -11.65 -13.98 -7.14
N GLN A 64 -12.52 -13.20 -7.79
CA GLN A 64 -12.18 -12.51 -9.04
C GLN A 64 -11.16 -11.39 -8.78
N THR A 65 -11.33 -10.62 -7.70
CA THR A 65 -10.41 -9.55 -7.28
C THR A 65 -9.04 -10.11 -6.88
N VAL A 66 -8.98 -11.26 -6.20
CA VAL A 66 -7.70 -11.93 -5.85
C VAL A 66 -6.97 -12.49 -7.09
N ASN A 67 -7.70 -13.03 -8.06
CA ASN A 67 -7.10 -13.52 -9.30
C ASN A 67 -6.59 -12.36 -10.21
N LEU A 68 -7.32 -11.25 -10.28
CA LEU A 68 -6.88 -10.02 -10.96
C LEU A 68 -5.68 -9.38 -10.26
N ARG A 69 -5.63 -9.43 -8.92
CA ARG A 69 -4.46 -9.01 -8.11
C ARG A 69 -3.19 -9.74 -8.53
N GLN A 70 -3.27 -11.04 -8.79
CA GLN A 70 -2.08 -11.84 -9.12
C GLN A 70 -1.66 -11.76 -10.59
N SER A 71 -2.57 -11.49 -11.53
CA SER A 71 -2.21 -11.42 -12.97
C SER A 71 -1.46 -10.15 -13.36
N GLN A 72 -1.51 -9.11 -12.53
CA GLN A 72 -0.86 -7.82 -12.77
C GLN A 72 0.47 -7.68 -12.04
N LEU A 73 0.82 -8.59 -11.14
CA LEU A 73 2.07 -8.55 -10.40
C LEU A 73 3.03 -9.59 -10.95
N TYR A 74 4.28 -9.20 -11.21
CA TYR A 74 5.32 -10.13 -11.61
C TYR A 74 6.63 -9.85 -10.87
N GLN A 75 7.40 -10.92 -10.63
CA GLN A 75 8.66 -10.84 -9.90
C GLN A 75 9.82 -10.60 -10.86
N HIS A 76 10.71 -9.69 -10.49
CA HIS A 76 12.00 -9.46 -11.12
C HIS A 76 13.11 -9.87 -10.15
N GLU A 77 13.95 -10.82 -10.54
CA GLU A 77 15.08 -11.26 -9.73
C GLU A 77 16.24 -10.27 -9.85
N THR A 78 16.74 -9.78 -8.71
CA THR A 78 17.90 -8.90 -8.64
C THR A 78 19.19 -9.70 -8.83
N SER A 79 20.30 -9.02 -9.12
CA SER A 79 21.62 -9.66 -9.20
C SER A 79 22.09 -10.29 -7.88
N LYS A 80 21.41 -10.02 -6.75
CA LYS A 80 21.71 -10.58 -5.43
C LYS A 80 20.80 -11.77 -5.07
N GLY A 81 19.92 -12.20 -5.98
CA GLY A 81 18.95 -13.29 -5.75
C GLY A 81 17.74 -12.90 -4.90
N SER A 82 17.55 -11.60 -4.64
CA SER A 82 16.31 -11.08 -4.06
C SER A 82 15.30 -10.75 -5.16
N PHE A 83 14.04 -10.48 -4.81
CA PHE A 83 12.99 -10.19 -5.79
C PHE A 83 12.37 -8.81 -5.59
N ILE A 84 12.03 -8.16 -6.70
CA ILE A 84 11.22 -6.95 -6.78
C ILE A 84 9.90 -7.32 -7.46
N THR A 85 8.79 -6.92 -6.85
CA THR A 85 7.45 -7.07 -7.42
C THR A 85 7.12 -5.85 -8.26
N LEU A 86 6.98 -6.06 -9.57
CA LEU A 86 6.58 -5.05 -10.53
C LEU A 86 5.09 -5.20 -10.86
N TYR A 87 4.44 -4.07 -11.08
CA TYR A 87 3.05 -4.00 -11.50
C TYR A 87 2.99 -3.77 -13.02
N ASP A 88 2.31 -4.67 -13.74
CA ASP A 88 2.11 -4.62 -15.19
C ASP A 88 1.04 -3.59 -15.56
N ILE A 89 1.52 -2.39 -15.90
CA ILE A 89 0.70 -1.27 -16.37
C ILE A 89 0.39 -1.32 -17.87
N LYS A 90 0.82 -2.37 -18.60
CA LYS A 90 0.54 -2.52 -20.03
C LYS A 90 -0.82 -3.15 -20.30
N GLN A 91 -1.35 -3.92 -19.34
CA GLN A 91 -2.68 -4.51 -19.44
C GLN A 91 -3.74 -3.45 -19.21
N ASP A 92 -4.88 -3.55 -19.91
CA ASP A 92 -5.98 -2.62 -19.70
C ASP A 92 -6.50 -2.69 -18.26
N ASN A 93 -6.77 -1.52 -17.68
CA ASN A 93 -7.37 -1.40 -16.36
C ASN A 93 -8.87 -1.16 -16.52
N GLU A 94 -9.68 -2.20 -16.30
CA GLU A 94 -11.14 -2.16 -16.44
C GLU A 94 -11.85 -1.58 -15.21
N TRP A 95 -11.13 -1.26 -14.13
CA TRP A 95 -11.73 -0.68 -12.95
C TRP A 95 -12.29 0.71 -13.26
N ASN A 96 -13.47 0.98 -12.70
CA ASN A 96 -14.12 2.27 -12.80
C ASN A 96 -13.90 3.06 -11.51
N PHE A 97 -13.13 4.14 -11.61
CA PHE A 97 -12.86 5.05 -10.50
C PHE A 97 -13.36 6.45 -10.85
N GLN A 98 -13.63 7.23 -9.81
CA GLN A 98 -13.71 8.67 -9.98
C GLN A 98 -12.30 9.20 -10.25
N CYS A 99 -12.12 9.92 -11.35
CA CYS A 99 -10.82 10.47 -11.73
C CYS A 99 -10.92 11.97 -12.05
N PRO A 100 -10.94 12.86 -11.03
CA PRO A 100 -10.92 14.30 -11.25
C PRO A 100 -9.67 14.74 -12.00
N LYS A 101 -9.73 15.96 -12.55
CA LYS A 101 -8.57 16.65 -13.11
C LYS A 101 -7.88 17.45 -12.03
N THR A 102 -6.55 17.44 -12.02
CA THR A 102 -5.77 18.42 -11.26
C THR A 102 -6.02 19.83 -11.82
N ARG A 103 -5.70 20.87 -11.04
CA ARG A 103 -5.92 22.28 -11.42
C ARG A 103 -4.82 23.21 -10.91
N TYR A 104 -3.55 22.85 -11.09
CA TYR A 104 -2.43 23.66 -10.55
C TYR A 104 -2.30 25.05 -11.18
N ASN A 105 -2.83 25.24 -12.40
CA ASN A 105 -2.79 26.50 -13.15
C ASN A 105 -1.35 27.01 -13.34
N GLU A 106 -0.46 26.12 -13.77
CA GLU A 106 0.92 26.45 -14.13
C GLU A 106 1.00 26.44 -15.67
N ASP A 107 1.68 27.44 -16.27
CA ASP A 107 1.59 27.71 -17.71
C ASP A 107 2.16 26.60 -18.61
N ASP A 108 3.00 25.73 -18.06
CA ASP A 108 3.79 24.72 -18.78
C ASP A 108 3.38 23.28 -18.50
N ILE A 109 2.30 23.05 -17.75
CA ILE A 109 1.71 21.71 -17.54
C ILE A 109 0.23 21.73 -17.85
N GLN A 110 -0.31 20.55 -18.18
CA GLN A 110 -1.76 20.37 -18.34
C GLN A 110 -2.37 19.75 -17.09
N ASP A 111 -3.69 19.93 -16.95
CA ASP A 111 -4.48 19.20 -15.96
C ASP A 111 -4.41 17.69 -16.24
N VAL A 112 -3.87 16.92 -15.29
CA VAL A 112 -3.80 15.45 -15.37
C VAL A 112 -5.02 14.82 -14.72
N LYS A 113 -5.49 13.69 -15.26
CA LYS A 113 -6.55 12.91 -14.64
C LYS A 113 -5.97 12.01 -13.56
N ILE A 114 -6.41 12.16 -12.32
CA ILE A 114 -5.95 11.34 -11.19
C ILE A 114 -7.14 10.60 -10.60
N CYS A 115 -7.05 9.28 -10.50
CA CYS A 115 -8.09 8.43 -9.95
C CYS A 115 -7.96 8.35 -8.43
N ILE A 116 -9.05 8.68 -7.73
CA ILE A 116 -9.04 8.89 -6.29
C ILE A 116 -9.80 7.78 -5.55
N TYR A 117 -9.64 7.74 -4.24
CA TYR A 117 -10.57 7.01 -3.38
C TYR A 117 -11.90 7.77 -3.27
N ASP A 118 -12.93 7.09 -2.76
CA ASP A 118 -14.15 7.80 -2.35
C ASP A 118 -13.77 8.80 -1.25
N PRO A 119 -14.04 10.11 -1.40
CA PRO A 119 -13.72 11.12 -0.40
C PRO A 119 -14.30 10.84 1.00
N GLN A 120 -15.32 9.97 1.13
CA GLN A 120 -15.82 9.52 2.43
C GLN A 120 -14.83 8.62 3.19
N HIS A 121 -13.91 7.98 2.49
CA HIS A 121 -12.89 7.06 3.02
C HIS A 121 -11.47 7.65 2.94
N ASP A 122 -11.28 8.75 2.23
CA ASP A 122 -10.04 9.53 2.18
C ASP A 122 -10.36 11.02 2.03
N GLU A 123 -10.58 11.68 3.18
CA GLU A 123 -10.99 13.09 3.24
C GLU A 123 -9.82 14.05 2.92
N HIS A 124 -8.58 13.55 2.99
CA HIS A 124 -7.37 14.33 2.78
C HIS A 124 -7.00 14.40 1.29
N VAL A 125 -6.21 13.46 0.78
CA VAL A 125 -5.67 13.55 -0.58
C VAL A 125 -6.81 13.48 -1.61
N SER A 126 -7.65 12.45 -1.53
CA SER A 126 -8.78 12.28 -2.45
C SER A 126 -9.82 13.40 -2.30
N GLY A 127 -10.14 13.81 -1.07
CA GLY A 127 -11.05 14.93 -0.80
C GLY A 127 -10.56 16.25 -1.40
N GLN A 128 -9.31 16.64 -1.16
CA GLN A 128 -8.77 17.89 -1.70
C GLN A 128 -8.64 17.88 -3.23
N LEU A 129 -8.23 16.74 -3.82
CA LEU A 129 -8.19 16.58 -5.27
C LEU A 129 -9.59 16.61 -5.90
N ASN A 130 -10.59 16.04 -5.23
CA ASN A 130 -11.98 16.09 -5.67
C ASN A 130 -12.52 17.53 -5.67
N ASP A 131 -12.35 18.23 -4.55
CA ASP A 131 -13.00 19.52 -4.31
C ASP A 131 -12.28 20.68 -5.02
N HIS A 132 -10.95 20.64 -5.05
CA HIS A 132 -10.12 21.76 -5.49
C HIS A 132 -9.22 21.42 -6.68
N GLY A 133 -9.06 20.13 -7.03
CA GLY A 133 -8.09 19.69 -8.03
C GLY A 133 -6.63 19.86 -7.59
N LYS A 134 -6.37 20.04 -6.29
CA LYS A 134 -5.04 20.32 -5.74
C LYS A 134 -4.83 19.55 -4.46
N TRP A 135 -3.62 19.03 -4.29
CA TRP A 135 -3.06 18.59 -3.02
C TRP A 135 -1.80 19.44 -2.82
N GLU A 136 -1.57 19.92 -1.60
CA GLU A 136 -0.34 20.63 -1.18
C GLU A 136 0.28 21.60 -2.22
N PRO A 137 -0.47 22.59 -2.74
CA PRO A 137 -0.07 23.33 -3.93
C PRO A 137 1.27 24.08 -3.84
N VAL A 138 1.69 24.44 -2.62
CA VAL A 138 3.02 25.06 -2.39
C VAL A 138 4.15 24.06 -2.63
N VAL A 139 3.96 22.83 -2.13
CA VAL A 139 4.92 21.72 -2.20
C VAL A 139 5.03 21.24 -3.66
N VAL A 140 3.88 20.98 -4.31
CA VAL A 140 3.85 20.63 -5.73
C VAL A 140 4.51 21.70 -6.60
N ARG A 141 4.24 22.99 -6.36
CA ARG A 141 4.86 24.07 -7.14
C ARG A 141 6.39 24.08 -7.01
N SER A 142 6.92 23.80 -5.83
CA SER A 142 8.36 23.67 -5.64
C SER A 142 8.93 22.49 -6.45
N PHE A 143 8.30 21.32 -6.34
CA PHE A 143 8.70 20.15 -7.13
C PHE A 143 8.69 20.42 -8.64
N LEU A 144 7.68 21.13 -9.15
CA LEU A 144 7.62 21.54 -10.56
C LEU A 144 8.76 22.50 -10.94
N ARG A 145 9.15 23.45 -10.07
CA ARG A 145 10.33 24.30 -10.30
C ARG A 145 11.60 23.47 -10.39
N LEU A 146 11.76 22.47 -9.52
CA LEU A 146 12.89 21.57 -9.54
C LEU A 146 12.97 20.77 -10.85
N LEU A 147 11.83 20.29 -11.37
CA LEU A 147 11.78 19.59 -12.66
C LEU A 147 12.18 20.49 -13.84
N ARG A 148 11.79 21.77 -13.82
CA ARG A 148 12.19 22.79 -14.83
C ARG A 148 13.68 23.06 -14.77
N ALA A 149 14.19 23.22 -13.56
CA ALA A 149 15.58 23.50 -13.23
C ALA A 149 16.55 22.38 -13.64
N LEU A 150 16.08 21.13 -13.61
CA LEU A 150 16.89 19.94 -13.83
C LEU A 150 16.45 19.20 -15.11
N PRO A 151 16.76 19.74 -16.31
CA PRO A 151 16.51 19.03 -17.56
C PRO A 151 17.23 17.68 -17.59
N ASN A 152 16.64 16.70 -18.29
CA ASN A 152 17.20 15.35 -18.43
C ASN A 152 17.41 14.61 -17.09
N THR A 153 16.67 15.00 -16.04
CA THR A 153 16.70 14.34 -14.72
C THR A 153 15.38 13.63 -14.50
N HIS A 154 15.43 12.31 -14.37
CA HIS A 154 14.26 11.45 -14.14
C HIS A 154 13.76 11.55 -12.69
N VAL A 155 12.77 10.73 -12.30
CA VAL A 155 12.23 10.75 -10.93
C VAL A 155 12.16 9.34 -10.35
N ILE A 156 12.53 9.22 -9.08
CA ILE A 156 12.21 8.09 -8.22
C ILE A 156 11.18 8.61 -7.22
N ASP A 157 9.96 8.10 -7.27
CA ASP A 157 8.84 8.51 -6.43
C ASP A 157 8.55 7.39 -5.41
N ILE A 158 9.05 7.55 -4.19
CA ILE A 158 8.89 6.60 -3.09
C ILE A 158 7.69 7.03 -2.23
N GLY A 159 6.73 6.13 -2.08
CA GLY A 159 5.42 6.47 -1.52
C GLY A 159 4.58 7.23 -2.55
N ALA A 160 4.44 6.63 -3.74
CA ALA A 160 3.79 7.29 -4.87
C ALA A 160 2.29 7.54 -4.63
N ASN A 161 1.64 6.78 -3.74
CA ASN A 161 0.24 6.94 -3.38
C ASN A 161 -0.66 6.85 -4.64
N LEU A 162 -1.54 7.83 -4.86
CA LEU A 162 -2.37 7.96 -6.08
C LEU A 162 -1.55 8.45 -7.31
N GLY A 163 -0.26 8.73 -7.12
CA GLY A 163 0.73 9.09 -8.14
C GLY A 163 0.62 10.51 -8.68
N LEU A 164 0.26 11.46 -7.82
CA LEU A 164 0.25 12.88 -8.19
C LEU A 164 1.62 13.35 -8.71
N TYR A 165 2.68 13.14 -7.93
CA TYR A 165 4.05 13.51 -8.31
C TYR A 165 4.53 12.72 -9.52
N THR A 166 4.28 11.41 -9.54
CA THR A 166 4.52 10.54 -10.69
C THR A 166 3.93 11.11 -11.98
N LEU A 167 2.65 11.45 -12.01
CA LEU A 167 1.99 11.97 -13.22
C LEU A 167 2.49 13.36 -13.62
N LEU A 168 2.72 14.25 -12.66
CA LEU A 168 3.25 15.58 -12.92
C LEU A 168 4.67 15.53 -13.50
N ALA A 169 5.52 14.60 -13.03
CA ALA A 169 6.86 14.42 -13.58
C ALA A 169 6.83 14.04 -15.07
N THR A 170 5.89 13.20 -15.51
CA THR A 170 5.76 12.82 -16.93
C THR A 170 5.39 13.98 -17.86
N GLN A 171 4.82 15.08 -17.34
CA GLN A 171 4.56 16.29 -18.14
C GLN A 171 5.86 16.99 -18.59
N TYR A 172 6.98 16.70 -17.93
CA TYR A 172 8.32 17.17 -18.30
C TYR A 172 9.16 16.11 -19.04
N ASP A 173 8.50 15.11 -19.65
CA ASP A 173 9.14 14.00 -20.36
C ASP A 173 10.13 13.24 -19.47
N ARG A 174 9.75 13.03 -18.20
CA ARG A 174 10.55 12.29 -17.23
C ARG A 174 10.06 10.86 -17.14
N HIS A 175 11.00 9.93 -17.28
CA HIS A 175 10.79 8.58 -16.78
C HIS A 175 10.69 8.57 -15.25
N VAL A 176 9.80 7.74 -14.72
CA VAL A 176 9.53 7.64 -13.28
C VAL A 176 9.60 6.18 -12.83
N ILE A 177 10.36 5.92 -11.77
CA ILE A 177 10.25 4.68 -10.99
C ILE A 177 9.37 5.00 -9.78
N ALA A 178 8.11 4.57 -9.82
CA ALA A 178 7.11 4.83 -8.78
C ALA A 178 6.98 3.61 -7.86
N VAL A 179 7.10 3.80 -6.55
CA VAL A 179 7.02 2.74 -5.54
C VAL A 179 5.80 2.99 -4.65
N GLU A 180 4.84 2.06 -4.70
CA GLU A 180 3.60 2.13 -3.92
C GLU A 180 3.21 0.72 -3.45
N PRO A 181 3.17 0.46 -2.14
CA PRO A 181 2.90 -0.87 -1.62
C PRO A 181 1.41 -1.23 -1.54
N LEU A 182 0.50 -0.26 -1.44
CA LEU A 182 -0.92 -0.52 -1.28
C LEU A 182 -1.57 -0.82 -2.64
N TYR A 183 -2.07 -2.05 -2.79
CA TYR A 183 -2.68 -2.49 -4.05
C TYR A 183 -3.84 -1.61 -4.53
N ASP A 184 -4.66 -1.09 -3.60
CA ASP A 184 -5.79 -0.25 -3.96
C ASP A 184 -5.35 1.14 -4.49
N SER A 185 -4.16 1.61 -4.08
CA SER A 185 -3.49 2.79 -4.64
C SER A 185 -2.88 2.44 -5.99
N LEU A 186 -2.21 1.28 -6.12
CA LEU A 186 -1.61 0.80 -7.37
C LEU A 186 -2.62 0.72 -8.52
N ILE A 187 -3.81 0.15 -8.30
CA ILE A 187 -4.83 0.05 -9.36
C ILE A 187 -5.37 1.42 -9.79
N ARG A 188 -5.42 2.40 -8.89
CA ARG A 188 -5.82 3.79 -9.20
C ARG A 188 -4.73 4.54 -9.92
N LEU A 189 -3.49 4.40 -9.46
CA LEU A 189 -2.32 4.96 -10.14
C LEU A 189 -2.24 4.39 -11.56
N HIS A 190 -2.34 3.08 -11.73
CA HIS A 190 -2.40 2.44 -13.04
C HIS A 190 -3.51 3.02 -13.93
N LYS A 191 -4.74 3.16 -13.42
CA LYS A 191 -5.83 3.76 -14.20
C LYS A 191 -5.51 5.20 -14.61
N SER A 192 -4.91 5.98 -13.71
CA SER A 192 -4.48 7.36 -13.97
C SER A 192 -3.41 7.40 -15.05
N ILE A 193 -2.41 6.51 -15.00
CA ILE A 193 -1.36 6.38 -16.02
C ILE A 193 -2.00 6.16 -17.40
N GLN A 194 -2.96 5.24 -17.51
CA GLN A 194 -3.66 4.96 -18.77
C GLN A 194 -4.47 6.16 -19.28
N LEU A 195 -5.20 6.83 -18.40
CA LEU A 195 -6.02 7.99 -18.75
C LEU A 195 -5.20 9.19 -19.25
N ASN A 196 -3.93 9.26 -18.88
CA ASN A 196 -2.99 10.29 -19.33
C ASN A 196 -2.04 9.81 -20.44
N ASN A 197 -2.11 8.53 -20.87
CA ASN A 197 -1.29 7.93 -21.92
C ASN A 197 0.23 7.93 -21.65
N VAL A 198 0.65 7.74 -20.39
CA VAL A 198 2.05 7.84 -19.95
C VAL A 198 2.68 6.51 -19.51
N GLN A 199 2.08 5.38 -19.89
CA GLN A 199 2.57 4.02 -19.55
C GLN A 199 4.05 3.81 -19.95
N HIS A 200 4.49 4.42 -21.06
CA HIS A 200 5.85 4.26 -21.58
C HIS A 200 6.93 4.99 -20.76
N GLN A 201 6.52 5.91 -19.87
CA GLN A 201 7.44 6.67 -19.01
C GLN A 201 7.59 6.07 -17.61
N ILE A 202 6.69 5.18 -17.19
CA ILE A 202 6.58 4.78 -15.78
C ILE A 202 6.93 3.30 -15.60
N THR A 203 7.72 2.99 -14.58
CA THR A 203 7.84 1.66 -14.01
C THR A 203 7.20 1.68 -12.63
N LEU A 204 6.22 0.80 -12.41
CA LEU A 204 5.47 0.74 -11.15
C LEU A 204 5.92 -0.45 -10.30
N VAL A 205 6.35 -0.18 -9.08
CA VAL A 205 6.89 -1.15 -8.12
C VAL A 205 5.89 -1.34 -6.98
N ALA A 206 5.47 -2.58 -6.77
CA ALA A 206 4.46 -2.99 -5.80
C ALA A 206 5.08 -3.54 -4.50
N ASN A 207 6.10 -2.84 -4.00
CA ASN A 207 6.78 -3.15 -2.74
C ASN A 207 6.77 -1.93 -1.84
N ALA A 208 6.94 -2.16 -0.54
CA ALA A 208 7.32 -1.09 0.38
C ALA A 208 8.85 -0.93 0.37
N ILE A 209 9.34 0.26 0.73
CA ILE A 209 10.77 0.44 1.03
C ILE A 209 11.01 0.11 2.50
N GLY A 210 11.90 -0.84 2.75
CA GLY A 210 12.30 -1.31 4.08
C GLY A 210 13.83 -1.34 4.25
N THR A 211 14.27 -1.88 5.38
CA THR A 211 15.71 -2.04 5.68
C THR A 211 16.31 -3.36 5.17
N LYS A 212 15.46 -4.29 4.74
CA LYS A 212 15.82 -5.62 4.25
C LYS A 212 14.59 -6.21 3.55
N HIS A 213 14.75 -7.38 2.94
CA HIS A 213 13.64 -8.15 2.39
C HIS A 213 12.92 -8.89 3.52
N GLU A 214 11.70 -8.46 3.82
CA GLU A 214 10.81 -9.11 4.76
C GLU A 214 9.36 -8.77 4.41
N ARG A 215 8.43 -9.40 5.12
CA ARG A 215 7.02 -9.06 5.04
C ARG A 215 6.67 -8.23 6.26
N LEU A 216 6.14 -7.02 6.02
CA LEU A 216 5.70 -6.11 7.06
C LEU A 216 4.22 -5.81 6.92
N THR A 217 3.63 -5.40 8.03
CA THR A 217 2.27 -4.91 8.07
C THR A 217 2.27 -3.40 7.87
N LEU A 218 1.38 -2.91 7.00
CA LEU A 218 0.97 -1.52 6.90
C LEU A 218 -0.29 -1.30 7.75
N ASN A 219 -0.26 -0.26 8.56
CA ASN A 219 -1.45 0.32 9.16
C ASN A 219 -2.10 1.26 8.15
N ILE A 220 -3.32 0.96 7.73
CA ILE A 220 -4.13 1.85 6.90
C ILE A 220 -4.93 2.76 7.82
N VAL A 221 -4.76 4.07 7.63
CA VAL A 221 -5.43 5.09 8.45
C VAL A 221 -6.78 5.40 7.85
N ASP A 222 -7.84 5.10 8.61
CA ASP A 222 -9.21 5.41 8.21
C ASP A 222 -9.35 6.91 7.94
N LYS A 223 -10.05 7.26 6.85
CA LYS A 223 -10.24 8.64 6.34
C LYS A 223 -8.98 9.37 5.87
N ASN A 224 -7.79 8.79 6.01
CA ASN A 224 -6.55 9.36 5.51
C ASN A 224 -5.67 8.24 4.94
N LEU A 225 -6.10 7.64 3.84
CA LEU A 225 -5.40 6.50 3.24
C LEU A 225 -3.97 6.85 2.83
N GLY A 226 -3.70 8.14 2.57
CA GLY A 226 -2.35 8.63 2.31
C GLY A 226 -1.39 8.50 3.48
N ALA A 227 -1.89 8.61 4.72
CA ALA A 227 -1.09 8.46 5.92
C ALA A 227 -0.86 6.99 6.34
N SER A 228 -0.96 6.05 5.41
CA SER A 228 -0.72 4.63 5.70
C SER A 228 0.76 4.40 5.96
N TYR A 229 1.09 3.77 7.09
CA TYR A 229 2.47 3.66 7.58
C TYR A 229 2.83 2.25 8.03
N ILE A 230 4.12 1.92 8.05
CA ILE A 230 4.60 0.60 8.47
C ILE A 230 4.41 0.40 9.98
N SER A 231 3.68 -0.64 10.37
CA SER A 231 3.34 -0.94 11.78
C SER A 231 4.55 -1.14 12.69
N TYR A 232 5.72 -1.47 12.14
CA TYR A 232 6.98 -1.54 12.88
C TYR A 232 7.28 -0.27 13.67
N LEU A 233 6.85 0.91 13.19
CA LEU A 233 7.02 2.16 13.91
C LEU A 233 6.26 2.17 15.26
N ASP A 234 5.08 1.55 15.34
CA ASP A 234 4.33 1.39 16.60
C ASP A 234 5.12 0.53 17.61
N GLU A 235 5.86 -0.46 17.14
CA GLU A 235 6.71 -1.30 18.00
C GLU A 235 7.89 -0.53 18.59
N LEU A 236 8.36 0.50 17.89
CA LEU A 236 9.42 1.39 18.35
C LEU A 236 8.92 2.50 19.28
N ALA A 237 7.61 2.76 19.31
CA ALA A 237 7.03 3.80 20.15
C ALA A 237 7.35 3.57 21.65
N PRO A 238 7.56 4.64 22.43
CA PRO A 238 7.79 4.51 23.85
C PRO A 238 6.50 4.01 24.56
N PRO A 239 6.60 3.35 25.73
CA PRO A 239 5.47 2.72 26.39
C PRO A 239 4.25 3.63 26.60
N GLU A 240 4.49 4.91 26.91
CA GLU A 240 3.45 5.93 27.09
C GLU A 240 2.69 6.29 25.80
N LYS A 241 3.31 6.11 24.63
CA LYS A 241 2.68 6.31 23.32
C LYS A 241 2.13 5.02 22.72
N LYS A 242 2.52 3.84 23.22
CA LYS A 242 1.99 2.53 22.80
C LYS A 242 0.53 2.29 23.21
N ILE A 243 -0.06 3.19 23.99
CA ILE A 243 -1.43 3.07 24.47
C ILE A 243 -2.38 3.81 23.52
N GLU A 244 -2.70 3.18 22.40
CA GLU A 244 -4.10 3.12 21.97
C GLU A 244 -4.61 1.71 22.26
N LYS A 245 -5.59 1.67 23.15
CA LYS A 245 -6.07 0.51 23.87
C LYS A 245 -6.69 -0.49 22.88
N ILE A 246 -6.32 -1.76 23.03
CA ILE A 246 -7.26 -2.87 22.89
C ILE A 246 -8.35 -2.61 23.95
N VAL A 247 -9.40 -1.87 23.57
CA VAL A 247 -10.66 -1.89 24.31
C VAL A 247 -11.35 -3.16 23.86
N ASP A 248 -11.35 -4.14 24.75
CA ASP A 248 -12.19 -5.33 24.65
C ASP A 248 -13.64 -4.89 24.41
N ASP A 249 -14.20 -5.31 23.26
CA ASP A 249 -15.51 -4.92 22.75
C ASP A 249 -16.64 -5.66 23.51
N GLN A 250 -16.73 -5.36 24.81
CA GLN A 250 -17.73 -5.92 25.72
C GLN A 250 -18.31 -4.82 26.64
N GLN A 251 -18.61 -3.64 26.11
CA GLN A 251 -19.56 -2.73 26.79
C GLN A 251 -20.65 -2.23 25.84
N PRO A 252 -21.92 -2.66 26.03
CA PRO A 252 -23.04 -2.14 25.27
C PRO A 252 -23.39 -0.75 25.80
N GLY A 253 -22.72 0.28 25.29
CA GLY A 253 -23.05 1.67 25.62
C GLY A 253 -21.96 2.69 25.30
N GLY A 254 -22.05 3.31 24.12
CA GLY A 254 -21.73 4.74 23.97
C GLY A 254 -20.28 5.22 24.01
N GLY A 255 -19.28 4.36 23.82
CA GLY A 255 -17.90 4.80 23.52
C GLY A 255 -17.69 4.89 22.01
N LYS A 256 -17.14 6.00 21.51
CA LYS A 256 -16.56 6.03 20.15
C LYS A 256 -15.37 5.05 20.16
N GLY A 257 -15.62 3.81 19.77
CA GLY A 257 -14.59 2.79 19.61
C GLY A 257 -13.54 3.30 18.62
N VAL A 258 -12.26 3.07 18.93
CA VAL A 258 -11.18 3.27 17.98
C VAL A 258 -11.51 2.37 16.77
N PRO A 259 -11.62 2.93 15.55
CA PRO A 259 -11.93 2.11 14.39
C PRO A 259 -10.86 1.01 14.26
N PRO A 260 -11.25 -0.23 13.89
CA PRO A 260 -10.28 -1.31 13.71
C PRO A 260 -9.23 -0.89 12.68
N LYS A 261 -7.94 -1.01 13.03
CA LYS A 261 -6.84 -0.77 12.09
C LYS A 261 -7.01 -1.73 10.91
N VAL A 262 -7.19 -1.19 9.70
CA VAL A 262 -7.17 -2.02 8.49
C VAL A 262 -5.70 -2.32 8.21
N LEU A 263 -5.35 -3.60 8.22
CA LEU A 263 -3.97 -4.05 8.06
C LEU A 263 -3.76 -4.61 6.66
N ALA A 264 -2.68 -4.22 5.99
CA ALA A 264 -2.24 -4.80 4.74
C ALA A 264 -0.84 -5.40 4.90
N GLU A 265 -0.63 -6.61 4.39
CA GLU A 265 0.67 -7.26 4.38
C GLU A 265 1.41 -6.90 3.09
N VAL A 266 2.64 -6.43 3.21
CA VAL A 266 3.45 -5.97 2.08
C VAL A 266 4.88 -6.49 2.16
N ASP A 267 5.44 -6.82 1.01
CA ASP A 267 6.83 -7.24 0.89
C ASP A 267 7.73 -6.01 0.71
N THR A 268 8.82 -5.96 1.48
CA THR A 268 9.78 -4.86 1.42
C THR A 268 10.96 -5.15 0.51
N ILE A 269 11.46 -4.10 -0.13
CA ILE A 269 12.75 -4.03 -0.80
C ILE A 269 13.56 -2.86 -0.24
N THR A 270 14.85 -2.79 -0.53
CA THR A 270 15.69 -1.65 -0.18
C THR A 270 15.78 -0.63 -1.32
N LEU A 271 16.20 0.61 -1.02
CA LEU A 271 16.47 1.61 -2.06
C LEU A 271 17.55 1.14 -3.05
N ASP A 272 18.54 0.38 -2.57
CA ASP A 272 19.59 -0.20 -3.39
C ASP A 272 19.08 -1.24 -4.40
N ASP A 273 17.98 -1.94 -4.11
CA ASP A 273 17.42 -2.95 -5.02
C ASP A 273 16.85 -2.32 -6.29
N LEU A 274 16.31 -1.10 -6.20
CA LEU A 274 15.72 -0.36 -7.33
C LEU A 274 16.70 -0.22 -8.51
N VAL A 275 18.01 -0.17 -8.24
CA VAL A 275 19.04 -0.08 -9.28
C VAL A 275 18.97 -1.23 -10.28
N SER A 276 18.47 -2.40 -9.88
CA SER A 276 18.37 -3.58 -10.76
C SER A 276 17.35 -3.42 -11.89
N ILE A 277 16.33 -2.57 -11.70
CA ILE A 277 15.25 -2.34 -12.68
C ILE A 277 15.45 -1.05 -13.50
N PHE A 278 16.53 -0.31 -13.25
CA PHE A 278 16.77 0.95 -13.95
C PHE A 278 17.09 0.71 -15.43
N PRO A 279 16.37 1.38 -16.34
CA PRO A 279 16.78 1.44 -17.74
C PRO A 279 18.20 1.99 -17.88
N SER A 280 18.90 1.62 -18.95
CA SER A 280 20.30 2.03 -19.15
C SER A 280 20.50 3.54 -19.19
N PHE A 281 19.51 4.29 -19.68
CA PHE A 281 19.50 5.76 -19.73
C PHE A 281 19.20 6.42 -18.38
N PHE A 282 18.68 5.68 -17.39
CA PHE A 282 18.29 6.21 -16.09
C PHE A 282 19.52 6.41 -15.20
N LYS A 283 20.26 7.48 -15.45
CA LYS A 283 21.54 7.81 -14.77
C LYS A 283 21.44 8.94 -13.77
N ARG A 284 20.41 9.78 -13.89
CA ARG A 284 20.22 10.96 -13.07
C ARG A 284 18.74 11.08 -12.70
N ALA A 285 18.44 11.22 -11.41
CA ALA A 285 17.06 11.28 -10.95
C ALA A 285 16.87 12.11 -9.67
N ILE A 286 15.78 12.87 -9.59
CA ILE A 286 15.28 13.45 -8.34
C ILE A 286 14.67 12.31 -7.51
N LEU A 287 15.00 12.26 -6.23
CA LEU A 287 14.39 11.31 -5.29
C LEU A 287 13.30 12.03 -4.50
N LYS A 288 12.03 11.72 -4.74
CA LYS A 288 10.94 12.10 -3.83
C LYS A 288 10.69 10.94 -2.88
N ILE A 289 10.62 11.21 -1.58
CA ILE A 289 10.38 10.20 -0.55
C ILE A 289 9.44 10.73 0.53
N ASP A 290 8.31 10.05 0.69
CA ASP A 290 7.25 10.40 1.61
C ASP A 290 6.57 9.08 2.00
N ILE A 291 7.04 8.50 3.11
CA ILE A 291 6.66 7.16 3.56
C ILE A 291 6.35 7.16 5.06
N GLU A 292 5.76 8.25 5.51
CA GLU A 292 5.12 8.40 6.82
C GLU A 292 6.06 8.03 7.98
N GLY A 293 7.29 8.56 7.95
CA GLY A 293 8.25 8.43 9.05
C GLY A 293 9.27 7.31 8.86
N TYR A 294 9.17 6.53 7.78
CA TYR A 294 10.13 5.46 7.49
C TYR A 294 11.37 5.96 6.72
N GLU A 295 11.49 7.26 6.43
CA GLU A 295 12.53 7.86 5.58
C GLU A 295 13.92 7.54 6.12
N ALA A 296 14.19 7.84 7.39
CA ALA A 296 15.49 7.58 8.01
C ALA A 296 15.92 6.11 7.97
N LEU A 297 14.96 5.19 8.03
CA LEU A 297 15.23 3.75 7.93
C LEU A 297 15.52 3.33 6.48
N ALA A 298 14.81 3.91 5.50
CA ALA A 298 15.03 3.64 4.08
C ALA A 298 16.48 3.96 3.64
N PHE A 299 17.05 5.06 4.14
CA PHE A 299 18.43 5.46 3.84
C PHE A 299 19.50 4.49 4.39
N GLY A 300 19.14 3.58 5.30
CA GLY A 300 20.05 2.54 5.81
C GLY A 300 20.64 1.64 4.72
N ASN A 301 19.97 1.51 3.56
CA ASN A 301 20.43 0.73 2.40
C ASN A 301 20.23 1.51 1.09
N ALA A 302 20.88 2.67 0.98
CA ALA A 302 20.83 3.55 -0.19
C ALA A 302 22.19 3.80 -0.87
N SER A 303 23.28 3.16 -0.40
CA SER A 303 24.62 3.46 -0.90
C SER A 303 24.80 3.09 -2.37
N LEU A 304 24.29 1.94 -2.82
CA LEU A 304 24.39 1.53 -4.21
C LEU A 304 23.59 2.46 -5.12
N LEU A 305 22.38 2.85 -4.70
CA LEU A 305 21.54 3.80 -5.44
C LEU A 305 22.30 5.10 -5.72
N PHE A 306 22.82 5.72 -4.66
CA PHE A 306 23.54 7.00 -4.74
C PHE A 306 24.91 6.89 -5.42
N ASN A 307 25.50 5.70 -5.52
CA ASN A 307 26.74 5.47 -6.24
C ASN A 307 26.51 5.20 -7.74
N ARG A 308 25.33 4.73 -8.13
CA ARG A 308 25.00 4.32 -9.52
C ARG A 308 24.15 5.33 -10.26
N THR A 309 23.50 6.23 -9.52
CA THR A 309 22.58 7.23 -10.02
C THR A 309 22.94 8.56 -9.40
N GLU A 310 23.13 9.57 -10.24
CA GLU A 310 23.30 10.92 -9.78
C GLU A 310 21.95 11.44 -9.26
N ILE A 311 21.90 11.78 -7.98
CA ILE A 311 20.70 12.33 -7.35
C ILE A 311 20.99 13.81 -7.06
N PRO A 312 20.52 14.75 -7.89
CA PRO A 312 20.81 16.16 -7.69
C PRO A 312 19.99 16.79 -6.57
N ALA A 313 18.82 16.22 -6.28
CA ALA A 313 17.91 16.72 -5.26
C ALA A 313 17.09 15.57 -4.66
N ILE A 314 16.81 15.70 -3.37
CA ILE A 314 15.93 14.83 -2.60
C ILE A 314 14.82 15.67 -2.02
N TYR A 315 13.60 15.29 -2.30
CA TYR A 315 12.40 15.95 -1.82
C TYR A 315 11.73 15.03 -0.80
N MET A 316 11.72 15.43 0.48
CA MET A 316 11.46 14.51 1.58
C MET A 316 10.44 15.06 2.58
N GLU A 317 9.47 14.22 2.95
CA GLU A 317 8.68 14.43 4.16
C GLU A 317 9.56 14.15 5.40
N PHE A 318 9.82 15.17 6.20
CA PHE A 318 10.71 15.10 7.37
C PHE A 318 9.98 15.34 8.69
N GLY A 319 8.83 16.03 8.66
CA GLY A 319 8.06 16.36 9.85
C GLY A 319 7.71 15.13 10.69
N LYS A 320 7.40 14.00 10.04
CA LYS A 320 7.11 12.75 10.72
C LYS A 320 8.29 12.20 11.54
N LEU A 321 9.51 12.37 11.05
CA LEU A 321 10.73 12.00 11.77
C LEU A 321 10.88 12.78 13.08
N ILE A 322 10.45 14.04 13.13
CA ILE A 322 10.44 14.85 14.36
C ILE A 322 9.48 14.25 15.40
N GLU A 323 8.30 13.80 14.97
CA GLU A 323 7.28 13.21 15.88
C GLU A 323 7.77 11.91 16.52
N ILE A 324 8.49 11.11 15.74
CA ILE A 324 8.94 9.76 16.12
C ILE A 324 10.39 9.72 16.60
N LYS A 325 11.10 10.85 16.69
CA LYS A 325 12.54 10.87 17.03
C LYS A 325 12.86 10.14 18.34
N TYR A 326 11.98 10.23 19.35
CA TYR A 326 12.12 9.55 20.63
C TYR A 326 11.68 8.07 20.63
N HIS A 327 11.26 7.52 19.50
CA HIS A 327 11.04 6.08 19.35
C HIS A 327 12.39 5.36 19.45
N ARG A 328 12.35 4.11 19.92
CA ARG A 328 13.55 3.33 20.23
C ARG A 328 14.46 3.23 19.01
N GLY A 329 15.62 3.88 19.09
CA GLY A 329 16.66 3.86 18.05
C GLY A 329 16.46 4.86 16.90
N MET A 330 15.34 5.58 16.84
CA MET A 330 15.06 6.49 15.72
C MET A 330 15.98 7.71 15.69
N MET A 331 16.34 8.30 16.84
CA MET A 331 17.37 9.37 16.89
C MET A 331 18.63 8.98 16.10
N THR A 332 19.19 7.80 16.38
CA THR A 332 20.41 7.33 15.70
C THR A 332 20.18 7.12 14.21
N LYS A 333 19.00 6.62 13.80
CA LYS A 333 18.68 6.45 12.38
C LYS A 333 18.54 7.76 11.63
N ILE A 334 17.95 8.78 12.26
CA ILE A 334 17.88 10.13 11.71
C ILE A 334 19.30 10.69 11.57
N GLU A 335 20.12 10.62 12.63
CA GLU A 335 21.51 11.07 12.59
C GLU A 335 22.35 10.33 11.53
N ASP A 336 22.16 9.02 11.37
CA ASP A 336 22.82 8.21 10.33
C ASP A 336 22.44 8.69 8.92
N MET A 337 21.15 8.96 8.67
CA MET A 337 20.65 9.50 7.40
C MET A 337 21.24 10.89 7.13
N LEU A 338 21.17 11.81 8.09
CA LEU A 338 21.71 13.16 7.95
C LEU A 338 23.22 13.13 7.68
N ASN A 339 23.97 12.26 8.37
CA ASN A 339 25.38 12.05 8.10
C ASN A 339 25.65 11.43 6.73
N PHE A 340 24.79 10.52 6.26
CA PHE A 340 24.86 9.94 4.91
C PHE A 340 24.72 11.02 3.82
N LEU A 341 23.78 11.95 4.00
CA LEU A 341 23.52 13.07 3.08
C LEU A 341 24.64 14.11 3.15
N LYS A 342 25.03 14.56 4.34
CA LYS A 342 26.11 15.52 4.57
C LYS A 342 27.44 15.05 3.97
N LYS A 343 27.80 13.76 4.12
CA LYS A 343 29.00 13.18 3.51
C LYS A 343 28.97 13.14 1.98
N ARG A 344 27.79 13.27 1.38
CA ARG A 344 27.58 13.33 -0.07
C ARG A 344 27.36 14.76 -0.57
N ASN A 345 27.62 15.75 0.29
CA ASN A 345 27.51 17.18 0.00
C ASN A 345 26.08 17.63 -0.36
N TYR A 346 25.08 17.02 0.26
CA TYR A 346 23.73 17.59 0.22
C TYR A 346 23.62 18.73 1.21
N GLU A 347 22.88 19.76 0.84
CA GLU A 347 22.51 20.91 1.66
C GLU A 347 20.98 20.99 1.74
N PRO A 348 20.40 21.10 2.94
CA PRO A 348 18.94 21.12 3.11
C PRO A 348 18.40 22.53 2.93
N TYR A 349 17.28 22.65 2.23
CA TYR A 349 16.55 23.89 2.01
C TYR A 349 15.09 23.71 2.42
N GLU A 350 14.45 24.80 2.85
CA GLU A 350 12.99 24.83 2.87
C GLU A 350 12.45 24.57 1.46
N VAL A 351 11.27 23.96 1.37
CA VAL A 351 10.59 23.68 0.11
C VAL A 351 10.46 24.89 -0.82
N ASN A 352 10.33 26.09 -0.30
CA ASN A 352 10.25 27.29 -1.13
C ASN A 352 11.60 27.63 -1.83
N ASP A 353 12.67 26.89 -1.53
CA ASP A 353 14.05 27.09 -1.98
C ASP A 353 14.68 28.43 -1.56
N ILE A 354 14.06 29.14 -0.60
CA ILE A 354 14.51 30.45 -0.15
C ILE A 354 15.50 30.33 1.00
N ASN A 355 15.22 29.45 1.95
CA ASN A 355 15.98 29.35 3.20
C ASN A 355 16.84 28.09 3.22
N HIS A 356 18.16 28.27 3.16
CA HIS A 356 19.10 27.21 3.49
C HIS A 356 19.00 26.89 4.99
N ILE A 357 18.93 25.61 5.32
CA ILE A 357 18.77 25.11 6.68
C ILE A 357 20.07 24.42 7.11
N LEU A 358 20.34 24.41 8.41
CA LEU A 358 21.54 23.76 8.96
C LEU A 358 21.20 22.36 9.47
N TYR A 359 22.02 21.37 9.10
CA TYR A 359 21.95 20.01 9.65
C TYR A 359 22.00 19.96 11.17
N ASP A 360 22.80 20.82 11.80
CA ASP A 360 22.96 20.81 13.27
C ASP A 360 21.68 21.27 14.00
N ASN A 361 20.68 21.78 13.26
CA ASN A 361 19.39 22.20 13.80
C ASN A 361 18.21 21.44 13.15
N TRP A 362 18.44 20.19 12.76
CA TRP A 362 17.44 19.35 12.10
C TRP A 362 16.13 19.19 12.87
N GLU A 363 16.17 19.26 14.21
CA GLU A 363 14.97 19.17 15.03
C GLU A 363 13.95 20.30 14.80
N SER A 364 14.36 21.37 14.13
CA SER A 364 13.52 22.53 13.78
C SER A 364 13.20 22.62 12.29
N TRP A 365 13.58 21.61 11.50
CA TRP A 365 13.30 21.60 10.07
C TRP A 365 11.79 21.64 9.79
N PRO A 366 11.39 22.21 8.65
CA PRO A 366 10.01 22.20 8.18
C PRO A 366 9.50 20.77 7.96
N TRP A 367 8.18 20.65 7.75
CA TRP A 367 7.55 19.37 7.46
C TRP A 367 8.12 18.71 6.20
N ASP A 368 8.34 19.49 5.15
CA ASP A 368 8.92 19.04 3.89
C ASP A 368 10.24 19.76 3.64
N VAL A 369 11.23 19.04 3.11
CA VAL A 369 12.59 19.54 2.94
C VAL A 369 13.11 19.19 1.55
N ASN A 370 13.90 20.08 0.97
CA ASN A 370 14.58 19.87 -0.30
C ASN A 370 16.10 19.83 -0.09
N ASP A 371 16.68 18.63 -0.06
CA ASP A 371 18.12 18.43 0.03
C ASP A 371 18.73 18.48 -1.36
N LYS A 372 19.52 19.52 -1.64
CA LYS A 372 20.19 19.73 -2.93
C LYS A 372 21.66 19.35 -2.86
N ASN A 373 22.15 18.60 -3.84
CA ASN A 373 23.57 18.32 -3.91
C ASN A 373 24.34 19.59 -4.31
N SER A 374 25.33 20.01 -3.53
CA SER A 374 26.01 21.31 -3.71
C SER A 374 26.82 21.45 -5.00
N PHE A 375 27.06 20.35 -5.72
CA PHE A 375 27.62 20.38 -7.08
C PHE A 375 26.59 20.76 -8.15
N VAL A 376 25.32 20.87 -7.77
CA VAL A 376 24.21 21.31 -8.61
C VAL A 376 23.87 22.73 -8.18
N ASN A 377 23.89 23.66 -9.13
CA ASN A 377 23.77 25.10 -8.89
C ASN A 377 22.59 25.39 -7.93
N PRO A 378 22.81 26.04 -6.76
CA PRO A 378 21.79 26.12 -5.69
C PRO A 378 20.62 27.07 -6.02
N THR A 379 20.72 27.85 -7.09
CA THR A 379 19.71 28.82 -7.51
C THR A 379 18.80 28.22 -8.57
N PHE A 380 17.60 27.82 -8.15
CA PHE A 380 16.51 27.37 -9.02
C PHE A 380 15.19 28.04 -8.62
#